data_AF-U5H3Z5-F1
#
_entry.id   AF-U5H3Z5-F1
#
_cell.length_a   1.000
_cell.length_b   1.000
_cell.length_c   1.000
_cell.angle_alpha   90.00
_cell.angle_beta   90.00
_cell.angle_gamma   90.00
#
_symmetry.space_group_name_H-M   'P 1'
#
loop_
_entity.id
_entity.type
_entity.pdbx_description
1 polymer ?
#
loop_
_entity_poly.entity_id
_entity_poly.type
_entity_poly.pdbx_seq_one_letter_code
_entity_poly.pdbx_strand_id
1 'polypeptide(L)'
;MSAVSGASTSLLTRLESQLRTPNGKLVLVALATTLLTTGTILTTQKVRRKKKRGDLREVVERRTREEDEGGEEEVLRQFVGGPLDDGKGALSENAEGGDGVRSKSKKPTNEVIIREALARNYVFFGEGAMAMIRSAFVVVVGLGGVGSACATMLVRSGVRKVRLIDFDQVSLSSLNRHSTANLAQVGTPKVISCADYFASIAPWVEVDARNELFSKEDADTLLEGKPDYVIDAIDNIDSKVDLLVYCHKHHLPVFSSLGAAAKSDPSRIQVSDISTTFEDPLARVVRRRLKLEGVHSGVPVVYSTEKPRDDLGLLPLPEEEFQKGKVDELAAIQNFRVRILPVLGPLPAMFGNAAATYVLQALAGFKMEPLPVKNRHKMAATIHRQLAAVEIRLSGLNKIPMSEDDVLYLFEEVFRARSVAPLLGLPSRPCLLRWEKEGGLRWDNLVVFDRAEGEIHEKEVLIGDKRPEELWGPEVTALVQKRHAEERRLRKYRIE
;
A
#
# COMPACT_ATOMS: atom_id res chain seq x y z
N MET A 1 75.02 0.43 7.18
CA MET A 1 74.74 0.01 5.78
C MET A 1 74.64 -1.52 5.81
N SER A 2 73.46 -2.12 5.97
CA SER A 2 72.50 -2.54 4.91
C SER A 2 73.17 -3.48 3.89
N ALA A 3 72.71 -4.69 3.58
CA ALA A 3 71.35 -5.18 3.33
C ALA A 3 71.27 -6.70 3.63
N VAL A 4 70.25 -7.23 4.30
CA VAL A 4 68.94 -7.70 3.76
C VAL A 4 69.07 -8.66 2.57
N SER A 5 69.01 -9.96 2.85
CA SER A 5 68.54 -10.97 1.89
C SER A 5 67.41 -11.78 2.55
N GLY A 6 66.17 -11.39 2.24
CA GLY A 6 64.95 -12.02 2.75
C GLY A 6 64.71 -13.37 2.09
N ALA A 7 64.49 -14.39 2.91
CA ALA A 7 64.01 -15.70 2.48
C ALA A 7 62.48 -15.63 2.24
N SER A 8 62.08 -15.61 0.97
CA SER A 8 60.70 -15.76 0.52
C SER A 8 60.20 -17.19 0.80
N THR A 9 59.74 -17.47 2.02
CA THR A 9 58.95 -18.67 2.31
C THR A 9 57.52 -18.42 1.87
N SER A 10 57.03 -19.18 0.88
CA SER A 10 55.70 -18.97 0.31
C SER A 10 54.61 -19.19 1.37
N LEU A 11 53.53 -18.41 1.32
CA LEU A 11 52.35 -18.57 2.19
C LEU A 11 51.86 -20.03 2.25
N LEU A 12 52.01 -20.77 1.14
CA LEU A 12 51.65 -22.19 1.05
C LEU A 12 52.51 -23.05 1.98
N THR A 13 53.82 -22.83 2.04
CA THR A 13 54.72 -23.58 2.96
C THR A 13 54.44 -23.31 4.44
N ARG A 14 54.02 -22.07 4.80
CA ARG A 14 53.59 -21.76 6.16
C ARG A 14 52.25 -22.40 6.51
N LEU A 15 51.29 -22.40 5.58
CA LEU A 15 50.01 -23.09 5.73
C LEU A 15 50.22 -24.60 5.92
N GLU A 16 51.09 -25.21 5.12
CA GLU A 16 51.42 -26.64 5.20
C GLU A 16 52.03 -27.02 6.54
N SER A 17 52.91 -26.17 7.09
CA SER A 17 53.53 -26.40 8.40
C SER A 17 52.53 -26.30 9.55
N GLN A 18 51.57 -25.37 9.48
CA GLN A 18 50.55 -25.21 10.50
C GLN A 18 49.49 -26.32 10.46
N LEU A 19 49.15 -26.81 9.27
CA LEU A 19 48.20 -27.91 9.05
C LEU A 19 48.72 -29.28 9.53
N ARG A 20 50.04 -29.43 9.74
CA ARG A 20 50.64 -30.67 10.30
C ARG A 20 50.51 -30.77 11.83
N THR A 21 50.21 -29.67 12.52
CA THR A 21 50.01 -29.69 13.99
C THR A 21 48.66 -30.32 14.37
N PRO A 22 48.52 -30.90 15.59
CA PRO A 22 47.24 -31.45 16.05
C PRO A 22 46.09 -30.42 16.00
N ASN A 23 46.38 -29.17 16.36
CA ASN A 23 45.42 -28.06 16.32
C ASN A 23 45.09 -27.65 14.88
N GLY A 24 46.06 -27.67 13.96
CA GLY A 24 45.82 -27.40 12.53
C GLY A 24 44.95 -28.45 11.86
N LYS A 25 45.07 -29.73 12.25
CA LYS A 25 44.19 -30.81 11.80
C LYS A 25 42.75 -30.62 12.30
N LEU A 26 42.57 -30.18 13.56
CA LEU A 26 41.26 -29.87 14.11
C LEU A 26 40.58 -28.70 13.39
N VAL A 27 41.32 -27.64 13.06
CA VAL A 27 40.80 -26.49 12.29
C VAL A 27 40.40 -26.90 10.87
N LEU A 28 41.20 -27.74 10.21
CA LEU A 28 40.88 -28.24 8.88
C LEU A 28 39.61 -29.11 8.88
N VAL A 29 39.47 -29.98 9.89
CA VAL A 29 38.25 -30.81 10.06
C VAL A 29 37.04 -29.92 10.34
N ALA A 30 37.16 -28.90 11.20
CA ALA A 30 36.08 -27.97 11.49
C ALA A 30 35.65 -27.14 10.28
N LEU A 31 36.60 -26.69 9.45
CA LEU A 31 36.30 -26.00 8.19
C LEU A 31 35.63 -26.93 7.18
N ALA A 32 36.13 -28.15 7.04
CA ALA A 32 35.55 -29.15 6.15
C ALA A 32 34.13 -29.53 6.56
N THR A 33 33.86 -29.75 7.85
CA THR A 33 32.51 -30.04 8.36
C THR A 33 31.59 -28.85 8.17
N THR A 34 32.01 -27.63 8.49
CA THR A 34 31.19 -26.42 8.29
C THR A 34 30.82 -26.23 6.82
N LEU A 35 31.76 -26.43 5.90
CA LEU A 35 31.50 -26.36 4.46
C LEU A 35 30.55 -27.47 3.98
N LEU A 36 30.73 -28.70 4.47
CA LEU A 36 29.83 -29.82 4.15
C LEU A 36 28.42 -29.60 4.68
N THR A 37 28.28 -29.14 5.93
CA THR A 37 26.99 -28.86 6.56
C THR A 37 26.27 -27.69 5.88
N THR A 38 26.99 -26.61 5.60
CA THR A 38 26.42 -25.46 4.88
C THR A 38 26.01 -25.85 3.46
N GLY A 39 26.86 -26.60 2.76
CA GLY A 39 26.57 -27.13 1.43
C GLY A 39 25.34 -28.03 1.42
N THR A 40 25.21 -28.96 2.38
CA THR A 40 24.04 -29.85 2.48
C THR A 40 22.76 -29.08 2.83
N ILE A 41 22.82 -28.08 3.72
CA ILE A 41 21.67 -27.22 4.03
C ILE A 41 21.22 -26.44 2.80
N LEU A 42 22.14 -25.78 2.10
CA LEU A 42 21.84 -25.01 0.88
C LEU A 42 21.28 -25.92 -0.22
N THR A 43 21.87 -27.10 -0.42
CA THR A 43 21.37 -28.08 -1.40
C THR A 43 19.97 -28.58 -1.03
N THR A 44 19.73 -28.88 0.24
CA THR A 44 18.42 -29.32 0.73
C THR A 44 17.37 -28.21 0.58
N GLN A 45 17.72 -26.96 0.88
CA GLN A 45 16.85 -25.81 0.65
C GLN A 45 16.57 -25.61 -0.85
N LYS A 46 17.56 -25.78 -1.73
CA LYS A 46 17.41 -25.70 -3.19
C LYS A 46 16.47 -26.78 -3.72
N VAL A 47 16.63 -28.03 -3.25
CA VAL A 47 15.74 -29.15 -3.59
C VAL A 47 14.33 -28.93 -3.05
N ARG A 48 14.17 -28.46 -1.80
CA ARG A 48 12.86 -28.13 -1.22
C ARG A 48 12.17 -26.99 -1.98
N ARG A 49 12.89 -25.95 -2.38
CA ARG A 49 12.37 -24.85 -3.21
C ARG A 49 11.94 -25.33 -4.59
N LYS A 50 12.75 -26.19 -5.23
CA LYS A 50 12.41 -26.79 -6.53
C LYS A 50 11.18 -27.68 -6.45
N LYS A 51 11.05 -28.46 -5.36
CA LYS A 51 9.88 -29.29 -5.08
C LYS A 51 8.64 -28.42 -4.85
N LYS A 52 8.71 -27.42 -3.96
CA LYS A 52 7.60 -26.49 -3.69
C LYS A 52 7.13 -25.74 -4.95
N ARG A 53 8.06 -25.35 -5.82
CA ARG A 53 7.75 -24.75 -7.14
C ARG A 53 7.07 -25.75 -8.09
N GLY A 54 7.48 -27.02 -8.05
CA GLY A 54 6.81 -28.11 -8.76
C GLY A 54 5.39 -28.34 -8.25
N ASP A 55 5.21 -28.45 -6.93
CA ASP A 55 3.91 -28.65 -6.28
C ASP A 55 2.94 -27.48 -6.61
N LEU A 56 3.43 -26.22 -6.57
CA LEU A 56 2.66 -25.04 -6.98
C LEU A 56 2.27 -25.08 -8.46
N ARG A 57 3.15 -25.56 -9.33
CA ARG A 57 2.88 -25.70 -10.78
C ARG A 57 1.86 -26.81 -11.04
N GLU A 58 1.93 -27.91 -10.30
CA GLU A 58 0.94 -29.00 -10.35
C GLU A 58 -0.43 -28.54 -9.85
N VAL A 59 -0.49 -27.71 -8.81
CA VAL A 59 -1.75 -27.08 -8.35
C VAL A 59 -2.33 -26.13 -9.39
N VAL A 60 -1.50 -25.37 -10.11
CA VAL A 60 -1.93 -24.55 -11.25
C VAL A 60 -2.50 -25.44 -12.35
N GLU A 61 -1.74 -26.44 -12.80
CA GLU A 61 -2.17 -27.35 -13.87
C GLU A 61 -3.43 -28.12 -13.51
N ARG A 62 -3.61 -28.52 -12.24
CA ARG A 62 -4.83 -29.15 -11.75
C ARG A 62 -6.03 -28.20 -11.79
N ARG A 63 -5.89 -26.96 -11.34
CA ARG A 63 -6.97 -25.95 -11.40
C ARG A 63 -7.32 -25.59 -12.84
N THR A 64 -6.32 -25.46 -13.71
CA THR A 64 -6.54 -25.23 -15.14
C THR A 64 -7.29 -26.39 -15.79
N ARG A 65 -6.96 -27.65 -15.46
CA ARG A 65 -7.70 -28.84 -15.92
C ARG A 65 -9.11 -28.96 -15.34
N GLU A 66 -9.32 -28.53 -14.10
CA GLU A 66 -10.64 -28.51 -13.45
C GLU A 66 -11.56 -27.42 -14.06
N GLU A 67 -11.00 -26.37 -14.64
CA GLU A 67 -11.74 -25.31 -15.35
C GLU A 67 -11.95 -25.61 -16.86
N ASP A 68 -11.15 -26.49 -17.45
CA ASP A 68 -11.15 -26.84 -18.89
C ASP A 68 -12.21 -27.89 -19.33
N GLU A 69 -13.20 -28.23 -18.50
CA GLU A 69 -14.37 -29.02 -18.97
C GLU A 69 -15.29 -28.23 -19.93
N GLY A 70 -15.01 -26.95 -20.18
CA GLY A 70 -15.63 -26.15 -21.25
C GLY A 70 -14.58 -25.71 -22.27
N GLY A 71 -14.49 -26.40 -23.41
CA GLY A 71 -13.41 -26.26 -24.39
C GLY A 71 -13.12 -24.82 -24.86
N GLU A 72 -11.95 -24.30 -24.46
CA GLU A 72 -11.34 -23.08 -25.02
C GLU A 72 -9.82 -23.24 -25.28
N GLU A 73 -9.30 -24.47 -25.42
CA GLU A 73 -7.86 -24.69 -25.64
C GLU A 73 -7.36 -24.15 -27.01
N GLU A 74 -8.26 -23.99 -27.99
CA GLU A 74 -7.91 -23.57 -29.36
C GLU A 74 -7.82 -22.04 -29.53
N VAL A 75 -8.47 -21.26 -28.66
CA VAL A 75 -8.50 -19.78 -28.74
C VAL A 75 -7.25 -19.16 -28.08
N LEU A 76 -6.74 -19.75 -26.99
CA LEU A 76 -5.54 -19.25 -26.29
C LEU A 76 -4.26 -19.39 -27.11
N ARG A 77 -4.14 -20.45 -27.94
CA ARG A 77 -2.93 -20.68 -28.75
C ARG A 77 -2.78 -19.70 -29.91
N GLN A 78 -3.86 -19.07 -30.37
CA GLN A 78 -3.79 -18.00 -31.39
C GLN A 78 -3.45 -16.62 -30.81
N PHE A 79 -3.72 -16.35 -29.53
CA PHE A 79 -3.45 -15.06 -28.90
C PHE A 79 -2.06 -14.94 -28.27
N VAL A 80 -1.45 -16.06 -27.88
CA VAL A 80 -0.09 -16.07 -27.32
C VAL A 80 0.89 -16.28 -28.47
N GLY A 81 1.44 -15.17 -28.98
CA GLY A 81 2.64 -15.21 -29.82
C GLY A 81 3.70 -16.11 -29.17
N GLY A 82 4.39 -16.89 -30.01
CA GLY A 82 5.30 -17.95 -29.57
C GLY A 82 6.33 -17.52 -28.51
N PRO A 83 6.94 -18.48 -27.80
CA PRO A 83 7.81 -18.22 -26.66
C PRO A 83 8.87 -17.16 -27.01
N LEU A 84 8.88 -16.08 -26.24
CA LEU A 84 10.05 -15.22 -26.16
C LEU A 84 11.21 -16.08 -25.66
N ASP A 85 12.17 -16.25 -26.56
CA ASP A 85 13.49 -16.89 -26.45
C ASP A 85 13.91 -17.30 -25.02
N ASP A 86 14.22 -18.59 -24.90
CA ASP A 86 14.68 -19.34 -23.75
C ASP A 86 15.42 -18.53 -22.68
N GLY A 87 14.67 -18.00 -21.71
CA GLY A 87 14.93 -18.17 -20.26
C GLY A 87 16.33 -17.86 -19.70
N LYS A 88 17.16 -17.08 -20.40
CA LYS A 88 18.46 -16.61 -19.90
C LYS A 88 18.39 -15.13 -19.56
N GLY A 89 17.60 -14.82 -18.52
CA GLY A 89 17.70 -13.53 -17.85
C GLY A 89 19.10 -13.40 -17.25
N ALA A 90 19.87 -12.40 -17.70
CA ALA A 90 21.27 -12.16 -17.37
C ALA A 90 21.59 -11.97 -15.86
N LEU A 91 20.61 -12.08 -14.98
CA LEU A 91 20.72 -11.91 -13.53
C LEU A 91 20.39 -13.19 -12.74
N SER A 92 19.84 -14.23 -13.35
CA SER A 92 19.35 -15.42 -12.62
C SER A 92 20.45 -16.37 -12.13
N GLU A 93 21.72 -16.14 -12.47
CA GLU A 93 22.85 -17.02 -12.08
C GLU A 93 23.58 -16.60 -10.80
N ASN A 94 23.37 -15.40 -10.24
CA ASN A 94 24.20 -14.90 -9.11
C ASN A 94 23.45 -14.81 -7.76
N ALA A 95 22.31 -15.49 -7.59
CA ALA A 95 21.55 -15.48 -6.33
C ALA A 95 22.03 -16.54 -5.31
N GLU A 96 23.35 -16.65 -5.10
CA GLU A 96 23.95 -17.51 -4.09
C GLU A 96 24.95 -16.68 -3.24
N GLY A 97 24.48 -16.19 -2.08
CA GLY A 97 25.30 -15.49 -1.09
C GLY A 97 24.51 -14.43 -0.35
N GLY A 98 24.47 -14.49 0.98
CA GLY A 98 23.78 -13.53 1.86
C GLY A 98 24.46 -12.16 1.98
N ASP A 99 25.19 -11.73 0.95
CA ASP A 99 25.70 -10.37 0.83
C ASP A 99 24.95 -9.71 -0.34
N GLY A 100 24.42 -8.50 -0.11
CA GLY A 100 23.55 -7.78 -1.04
C GLY A 100 23.98 -7.93 -2.50
N VAL A 101 23.06 -8.41 -3.34
CA VAL A 101 23.28 -8.65 -4.76
C VAL A 101 23.56 -7.33 -5.48
N ARG A 102 24.83 -6.91 -5.53
CA ARG A 102 25.27 -5.88 -6.48
C ARG A 102 25.37 -6.54 -7.86
N SER A 103 24.47 -6.15 -8.77
CA SER A 103 24.54 -6.54 -10.18
C SER A 103 25.96 -6.31 -10.72
N LYS A 104 26.53 -7.31 -11.41
CA LYS A 104 27.80 -7.18 -12.16
C LYS A 104 27.75 -5.92 -13.03
N SER A 105 28.87 -5.20 -13.11
CA SER A 105 29.08 -3.97 -13.90
C SER A 105 28.58 -4.16 -15.34
N LYS A 106 27.35 -3.74 -15.62
CA LYS A 106 26.83 -3.62 -16.98
C LYS A 106 27.56 -2.46 -17.64
N LYS A 107 27.84 -2.59 -18.95
CA LYS A 107 28.33 -1.44 -19.73
C LYS A 107 27.36 -0.27 -19.50
N PRO A 108 27.86 0.94 -19.16
CA PRO A 108 26.99 2.07 -18.90
C PRO A 108 26.12 2.33 -20.13
N THR A 109 24.81 2.45 -19.91
CA THR A 109 23.88 2.76 -20.99
C THR A 109 24.23 4.15 -21.54
N ASN A 110 24.19 4.30 -22.87
CA ASN A 110 24.54 5.57 -23.52
C ASN A 110 23.61 6.70 -23.04
N GLU A 111 24.17 7.80 -22.56
CA GLU A 111 23.42 8.96 -22.05
C GLU A 111 22.46 9.55 -23.09
N VAL A 112 22.78 9.48 -24.38
CA VAL A 112 21.88 9.91 -25.46
C VAL A 112 20.58 9.09 -25.45
N ILE A 113 20.68 7.76 -25.26
CA ILE A 113 19.51 6.87 -25.21
C ILE A 113 18.68 7.15 -23.96
N ILE A 114 19.35 7.34 -22.82
CA ILE A 114 18.64 7.64 -21.55
C ILE A 114 17.89 8.97 -21.68
N ARG A 115 18.56 9.98 -22.23
CA ARG A 115 17.98 11.31 -22.42
C ARG A 115 16.80 11.28 -23.39
N GLU A 116 16.89 10.53 -24.48
CA GLU A 116 15.77 10.34 -25.42
C GLU A 116 14.60 9.60 -24.76
N ALA A 117 14.87 8.52 -24.02
CA ALA A 117 13.84 7.78 -23.29
C ALA A 117 13.11 8.64 -22.24
N LEU A 118 13.82 9.63 -21.68
CA LEU A 118 13.31 10.56 -20.67
C LEU A 118 12.93 11.94 -21.25
N ALA A 119 12.88 12.13 -22.57
CA ALA A 119 12.76 13.45 -23.19
C ALA A 119 11.55 14.24 -22.68
N ARG A 120 10.41 13.56 -22.48
CA ARG A 120 9.18 14.19 -21.93
C ARG A 120 9.35 14.67 -20.50
N ASN A 121 10.14 13.95 -19.69
CA ASN A 121 10.45 14.35 -18.32
C ASN A 121 11.40 15.55 -18.31
N TYR A 122 12.38 15.60 -19.21
CA TYR A 122 13.25 16.77 -19.39
C TYR A 122 12.46 18.02 -19.82
N VAL A 123 11.48 17.88 -20.71
CA VAL A 123 10.59 19.00 -21.09
C VAL A 123 9.74 19.46 -19.89
N PHE A 124 9.26 18.53 -19.07
CA PHE A 124 8.40 18.86 -17.93
C PHE A 124 9.16 19.48 -16.75
N PHE A 125 10.28 18.88 -16.32
CA PHE A 125 11.03 19.29 -15.13
C PHE A 125 12.16 20.28 -15.44
N GLY A 126 12.68 20.29 -16.66
CA GLY A 126 13.91 21.03 -17.03
C GLY A 126 15.19 20.31 -16.58
N GLU A 127 16.33 20.79 -17.08
CA GLU A 127 17.64 20.16 -16.86
C GLU A 127 18.03 20.03 -15.39
N GLY A 128 17.87 21.10 -14.61
CA GLY A 128 18.32 21.15 -13.22
C GLY A 128 17.57 20.15 -12.32
N ALA A 129 16.24 20.14 -12.42
CA ALA A 129 15.41 19.19 -11.68
C ALA A 129 15.60 17.75 -12.15
N MET A 130 15.78 17.53 -13.45
CA MET A 130 16.13 16.19 -13.94
C MET A 130 17.49 15.73 -13.44
N ALA A 131 18.48 16.60 -13.30
CA ALA A 131 19.77 16.23 -12.71
C ALA A 131 19.60 15.72 -11.26
N MET A 132 18.74 16.37 -10.47
CA MET A 132 18.40 15.91 -9.11
C MET A 132 17.72 14.54 -9.13
N ILE A 133 16.67 14.36 -9.95
CA ILE A 133 15.99 13.05 -10.10
C ILE A 133 16.97 11.95 -10.55
N ARG A 134 17.82 12.25 -11.54
CA ARG A 134 18.83 11.34 -12.10
C ARG A 134 19.96 11.03 -11.12
N SER A 135 20.12 11.78 -10.04
CA SER A 135 21.07 11.46 -8.96
C SER A 135 20.42 10.77 -7.76
N ALA A 136 19.09 10.75 -7.68
CA ALA A 136 18.37 10.35 -6.48
C ALA A 136 18.50 8.86 -6.15
N PHE A 137 18.52 8.58 -4.85
CA PHE A 137 18.40 7.27 -4.23
C PHE A 137 17.08 7.17 -3.45
N VAL A 138 16.19 6.27 -3.91
CA VAL A 138 14.88 6.04 -3.29
C VAL A 138 14.79 4.62 -2.73
N VAL A 139 14.24 4.47 -1.53
CA VAL A 139 13.94 3.17 -0.91
C VAL A 139 12.45 2.92 -1.00
N VAL A 140 12.05 1.73 -1.47
CA VAL A 140 10.65 1.28 -1.51
C VAL A 140 10.49 0.05 -0.62
N VAL A 141 9.65 0.16 0.41
CA VAL A 141 9.39 -0.90 1.38
C VAL A 141 8.01 -1.50 1.13
N GLY A 142 7.97 -2.79 0.78
CA GLY A 142 6.80 -3.49 0.28
C GLY A 142 6.66 -3.35 -1.24
N LEU A 143 6.54 -4.47 -1.94
CA LEU A 143 6.40 -4.62 -3.39
C LEU A 143 5.08 -5.30 -3.75
N GLY A 144 4.00 -5.00 -3.02
CA GLY A 144 2.65 -5.35 -3.43
C GLY A 144 2.18 -4.57 -4.67
N GLY A 145 0.87 -4.44 -4.84
CA GLY A 145 0.31 -3.66 -5.97
C GLY A 145 0.71 -2.18 -5.96
N VAL A 146 0.82 -1.58 -4.77
CA VAL A 146 1.25 -0.18 -4.61
C VAL A 146 2.74 -0.02 -4.89
N GLY A 147 3.58 -0.77 -4.17
CA GLY A 147 5.03 -0.59 -4.22
C GLY A 147 5.63 -0.94 -5.58
N SER A 148 5.16 -2.02 -6.21
CA SER A 148 5.62 -2.40 -7.56
C SER A 148 5.26 -1.34 -8.61
N ALA A 149 4.06 -0.74 -8.54
CA ALA A 149 3.66 0.36 -9.43
C ALA A 149 4.51 1.61 -9.19
N CYS A 150 4.71 1.99 -7.92
CA CYS A 150 5.50 3.14 -7.52
C CYS A 150 6.95 3.02 -8.00
N ALA A 151 7.61 1.91 -7.68
CA ALA A 151 8.98 1.63 -8.11
C ALA A 151 9.10 1.66 -9.64
N THR A 152 8.13 1.08 -10.35
CA THR A 152 8.13 1.11 -11.82
C THR A 152 8.10 2.54 -12.37
N MET A 153 7.25 3.41 -11.84
CA MET A 153 7.15 4.80 -12.30
C MET A 153 8.38 5.64 -11.92
N LEU A 154 8.98 5.41 -10.75
CA LEU A 154 10.24 6.07 -10.36
C LEU A 154 11.38 5.73 -11.33
N VAL A 155 11.54 4.43 -11.61
CA VAL A 155 12.56 3.93 -12.54
C VAL A 155 12.36 4.47 -13.95
N ARG A 156 11.12 4.44 -14.45
CA ARG A 156 10.75 5.01 -15.76
C ARG A 156 10.91 6.52 -15.83
N SER A 157 10.96 7.19 -14.68
CA SER A 157 11.13 8.64 -14.61
C SER A 157 12.57 9.10 -14.46
N GLY A 158 13.52 8.16 -14.38
CA GLY A 158 14.95 8.45 -14.37
C GLY A 158 15.61 8.40 -13.00
N VAL A 159 14.93 7.97 -11.94
CA VAL A 159 15.59 7.72 -10.65
C VAL A 159 16.73 6.74 -10.86
N ARG A 160 17.95 7.13 -10.45
CA ARG A 160 19.16 6.34 -10.72
C ARG A 160 19.27 5.12 -9.84
N LYS A 161 18.92 5.23 -8.56
CA LYS A 161 19.07 4.14 -7.61
C LYS A 161 17.78 3.88 -6.87
N VAL A 162 17.33 2.62 -6.91
CA VAL A 162 16.20 2.15 -6.11
C VAL A 162 16.65 0.98 -5.23
N ARG A 163 16.38 1.08 -3.94
CA ARG A 163 16.46 -0.08 -3.03
C ARG A 163 15.05 -0.61 -2.82
N LEU A 164 14.89 -1.91 -3.03
CA LEU A 164 13.61 -2.59 -2.90
C LEU A 164 13.67 -3.55 -1.72
N ILE A 165 12.75 -3.42 -0.77
CA ILE A 165 12.70 -4.24 0.45
C ILE A 165 11.36 -4.96 0.48
N ASP A 166 11.37 -6.27 0.30
CA ASP A 166 10.20 -7.14 0.46
C ASP A 166 10.69 -8.60 0.65
N PHE A 167 10.07 -9.36 1.53
CA PHE A 167 10.41 -10.75 1.83
C PHE A 167 9.52 -11.77 1.08
N ASP A 168 8.40 -11.30 0.50
CA ASP A 168 7.41 -12.14 -0.16
C ASP A 168 7.87 -12.64 -1.53
N GLN A 169 7.23 -13.71 -1.97
CA GLN A 169 7.31 -14.22 -3.33
C GLN A 169 6.08 -13.82 -4.15
N VAL A 170 6.23 -13.79 -5.47
CA VAL A 170 5.11 -13.66 -6.39
C VAL A 170 4.19 -14.87 -6.24
N SER A 171 2.92 -14.62 -5.92
CA SER A 171 1.86 -15.64 -5.90
C SER A 171 0.93 -15.47 -7.10
N LEU A 172 0.19 -16.51 -7.47
CA LEU A 172 -0.88 -16.40 -8.49
C LEU A 172 -1.89 -15.31 -8.13
N SER A 173 -2.28 -15.25 -6.85
CA SER A 173 -3.21 -14.26 -6.32
C SER A 173 -2.66 -12.83 -6.29
N SER A 174 -1.35 -12.64 -6.52
CA SER A 174 -0.73 -11.32 -6.62
C SER A 174 -0.75 -10.75 -8.05
N LEU A 175 -0.89 -11.61 -9.07
CA LEU A 175 -0.81 -11.22 -10.49
C LEU A 175 -1.92 -10.24 -10.91
N ASN A 176 -3.04 -10.21 -10.21
CA ASN A 176 -4.14 -9.27 -10.50
C ASN A 176 -3.78 -7.80 -10.21
N ARG A 177 -2.70 -7.53 -9.46
CA ARG A 177 -2.32 -6.18 -9.01
C ARG A 177 -0.83 -5.88 -8.99
N HIS A 178 0.04 -6.89 -9.02
CA HIS A 178 1.49 -6.68 -9.00
C HIS A 178 1.97 -6.22 -10.38
N SER A 179 2.61 -5.04 -10.45
CA SER A 179 2.82 -4.34 -11.73
C SER A 179 3.88 -4.96 -12.64
N THR A 180 4.82 -5.72 -12.08
CA THR A 180 5.95 -6.28 -12.85
C THR A 180 5.90 -7.80 -13.01
N ALA A 181 4.99 -8.47 -12.30
CA ALA A 181 5.00 -9.92 -12.19
C ALA A 181 4.22 -10.57 -13.34
N ASN A 182 4.76 -11.66 -13.89
CA ASN A 182 4.08 -12.49 -14.88
C ASN A 182 3.94 -13.94 -14.38
N LEU A 183 3.20 -14.78 -15.13
CA LEU A 183 2.96 -16.19 -14.77
C LEU A 183 4.25 -16.98 -14.57
N ALA A 184 5.29 -16.71 -15.36
CA ALA A 184 6.58 -17.40 -15.25
C ALA A 184 7.36 -17.03 -13.99
N GLN A 185 7.04 -15.91 -13.35
CA GLN A 185 7.70 -15.44 -12.14
C GLN A 185 7.03 -15.91 -10.84
N VAL A 186 5.96 -16.70 -10.90
CA VAL A 186 5.31 -17.27 -9.70
C VAL A 186 6.33 -18.11 -8.90
N GLY A 187 6.44 -17.83 -7.60
CA GLY A 187 7.42 -18.42 -6.69
C GLY A 187 8.78 -17.73 -6.64
N THR A 188 9.02 -16.72 -7.49
CA THR A 188 10.23 -15.88 -7.43
C THR A 188 10.03 -14.77 -6.38
N PRO A 189 11.06 -14.39 -5.60
CA PRO A 189 10.98 -13.24 -4.72
C PRO A 189 10.54 -11.96 -5.45
N LYS A 190 9.63 -11.17 -4.87
CA LYS A 190 9.08 -9.97 -5.51
C LYS A 190 10.17 -8.95 -5.86
N VAL A 191 11.18 -8.80 -4.98
CA VAL A 191 12.34 -7.93 -5.22
C VAL A 191 13.12 -8.32 -6.47
N ILE A 192 13.24 -9.62 -6.74
CA ILE A 192 13.93 -10.13 -7.93
C ILE A 192 13.05 -9.97 -9.17
N SER A 193 11.75 -10.28 -9.09
CA SER A 193 10.79 -10.03 -10.18
C SER A 193 10.82 -8.56 -10.64
N CYS A 194 10.84 -7.62 -9.69
CA CYS A 194 10.97 -6.19 -9.99
C CYS A 194 12.34 -5.85 -10.59
N ALA A 195 13.43 -6.36 -10.02
CA ALA A 195 14.79 -6.10 -10.53
C ALA A 195 14.97 -6.59 -11.97
N ASP A 196 14.49 -7.80 -12.29
CA ASP A 196 14.54 -8.35 -13.64
C ASP A 196 13.72 -7.50 -14.63
N TYR A 197 12.53 -7.07 -14.23
CA TYR A 197 11.71 -6.18 -15.05
C TYR A 197 12.40 -4.82 -15.26
N PHE A 198 12.93 -4.19 -14.21
CA PHE A 198 13.64 -2.90 -14.31
C PHE A 198 14.88 -2.98 -15.19
N ALA A 199 15.63 -4.08 -15.12
CA ALA A 199 16.76 -4.35 -15.99
C ALA A 199 16.38 -4.36 -17.48
N SER A 200 15.14 -4.72 -17.82
CA SER A 200 14.62 -4.74 -19.20
C SER A 200 14.15 -3.38 -19.71
N ILE A 201 13.64 -2.50 -18.83
CA ILE A 201 13.01 -1.23 -19.22
C ILE A 201 13.89 0.00 -18.98
N ALA A 202 14.83 -0.08 -18.05
CA ALA A 202 15.69 1.02 -17.64
C ALA A 202 17.05 0.46 -17.23
N PRO A 203 17.87 -0.06 -18.17
CA PRO A 203 19.14 -0.71 -17.87
C PRO A 203 20.19 0.21 -17.19
N TRP A 204 19.92 1.51 -17.10
CA TRP A 204 20.72 2.51 -16.39
C TRP A 204 20.43 2.61 -14.88
N VAL A 205 19.36 1.98 -14.38
CA VAL A 205 19.02 2.03 -12.96
C VAL A 205 19.86 1.03 -12.16
N GLU A 206 20.36 1.48 -11.00
CA GLU A 206 20.94 0.63 -9.96
C GLU A 206 19.82 0.11 -9.05
N VAL A 207 19.58 -1.20 -9.08
CA VAL A 207 18.62 -1.86 -8.20
C VAL A 207 19.37 -2.55 -7.07
N ASP A 208 19.06 -2.19 -5.83
CA ASP A 208 19.49 -2.89 -4.62
C ASP A 208 18.31 -3.71 -4.08
N ALA A 209 18.28 -5.01 -4.38
CA ALA A 209 17.18 -5.91 -4.03
C ALA A 209 17.45 -6.60 -2.67
N ARG A 210 16.68 -6.24 -1.64
CA ARG A 210 16.76 -6.79 -0.28
C ARG A 210 15.56 -7.68 0.00
N ASN A 211 15.79 -8.99 -0.10
CA ASN A 211 14.74 -9.99 0.17
C ASN A 211 14.57 -10.22 1.69
N GLU A 212 14.15 -9.18 2.39
CA GLU A 212 14.14 -9.08 3.86
C GLU A 212 12.83 -8.44 4.33
N LEU A 213 12.37 -8.81 5.54
CA LEU A 213 11.22 -8.19 6.18
C LEU A 213 11.70 -6.95 6.92
N PHE A 214 10.99 -5.82 6.75
CA PHE A 214 11.30 -4.64 7.55
C PHE A 214 10.91 -4.85 9.02
N SER A 215 11.89 -4.67 9.90
CA SER A 215 11.74 -4.65 11.36
C SER A 215 12.34 -3.35 11.91
N LYS A 216 11.99 -3.02 13.16
CA LYS A 216 12.57 -1.85 13.83
C LYS A 216 14.06 -2.05 14.11
N GLU A 217 14.46 -3.27 14.39
CA GLU A 217 15.84 -3.66 14.72
C GLU A 217 16.76 -3.57 13.50
N ASP A 218 16.24 -3.88 12.31
CA ASP A 218 17.01 -3.87 11.06
C ASP A 218 16.93 -2.52 10.32
N ALA A 219 16.18 -1.54 10.84
CA ALA A 219 15.92 -0.27 10.17
C ALA A 219 17.19 0.50 9.82
N ASP A 220 18.19 0.53 10.71
CA ASP A 220 19.49 1.18 10.48
C ASP A 220 20.22 0.59 9.26
N THR A 221 20.21 -0.74 9.14
CA THR A 221 20.86 -1.46 8.03
C THR A 221 20.04 -1.32 6.74
N LEU A 222 18.73 -1.48 6.81
CA LEU A 222 17.85 -1.48 5.64
C LEU A 222 17.73 -0.10 5.00
N LEU A 223 17.77 0.96 5.82
CA LEU A 223 17.66 2.37 5.38
C LEU A 223 19.01 3.09 5.32
N GLU A 224 20.13 2.36 5.41
CA GLU A 224 21.48 2.93 5.32
C GLU A 224 21.71 3.66 3.97
N GLY A 225 22.69 4.56 3.96
CA GLY A 225 23.10 5.25 2.73
C GLY A 225 22.37 6.56 2.45
N LYS A 226 21.60 7.07 3.42
CA LYS A 226 20.87 8.35 3.38
C LYS A 226 19.98 8.47 2.13
N PRO A 227 18.89 7.70 2.06
CA PRO A 227 17.95 7.81 0.94
C PRO A 227 17.39 9.24 0.85
N ASP A 228 17.29 9.74 -0.38
CA ASP A 228 16.62 11.03 -0.66
C ASP A 228 15.11 10.92 -0.41
N TYR A 229 14.56 9.70 -0.50
CA TYR A 229 13.18 9.41 -0.15
C TYR A 229 12.96 7.94 0.25
N VAL A 230 12.08 7.73 1.22
CA VAL A 230 11.57 6.41 1.63
C VAL A 230 10.08 6.31 1.29
N ILE A 231 9.67 5.20 0.70
CA ILE A 231 8.28 4.95 0.32
C ILE A 231 7.79 3.74 1.07
N ASP A 232 6.78 3.96 1.92
CA ASP A 232 6.09 2.93 2.67
C ASP A 232 4.88 2.41 1.88
N ALA A 233 4.98 1.17 1.42
CA ALA A 233 3.89 0.39 0.83
C ALA A 233 3.63 -0.92 1.62
N ILE A 234 3.97 -0.91 2.92
CA ILE A 234 3.77 -2.05 3.83
C ILE A 234 2.28 -2.23 4.11
N ASP A 235 1.83 -3.47 4.28
CA ASP A 235 0.44 -3.82 4.54
C ASP A 235 0.16 -4.23 6.01
N ASN A 236 1.20 -4.61 6.75
CA ASN A 236 1.19 -4.80 8.20
C ASN A 236 1.27 -3.45 8.94
N ILE A 237 0.41 -3.25 9.94
CA ILE A 237 0.29 -1.97 10.65
C ILE A 237 1.47 -1.73 11.60
N ASP A 238 2.00 -2.77 12.26
CA ASP A 238 3.11 -2.65 13.22
C ASP A 238 4.38 -2.20 12.48
N SER A 239 4.83 -2.98 11.47
CA SER A 239 6.01 -2.64 10.66
C SER A 239 5.88 -1.29 9.96
N LYS A 240 4.66 -0.91 9.53
CA LYS A 240 4.38 0.41 8.96
C LYS A 240 4.63 1.51 9.99
N VAL A 241 4.06 1.41 11.18
CA VAL A 241 4.25 2.42 12.23
C VAL A 241 5.72 2.51 12.61
N ASP A 242 6.42 1.39 12.77
CA ASP A 242 7.85 1.37 13.08
C ASP A 242 8.68 2.10 12.01
N LEU A 243 8.41 1.85 10.72
CA LEU A 243 9.07 2.53 9.61
C LEU A 243 8.85 4.04 9.65
N LEU A 244 7.60 4.48 9.84
CA LEU A 244 7.25 5.91 9.83
C LEU A 244 7.83 6.63 11.06
N VAL A 245 7.82 5.99 12.22
CA VAL A 245 8.43 6.52 13.45
C VAL A 245 9.95 6.64 13.28
N TYR A 246 10.60 5.61 12.73
CA TYR A 246 12.03 5.64 12.45
C TYR A 246 12.39 6.77 11.49
N CYS A 247 11.70 6.87 10.35
CA CYS A 247 11.95 7.94 9.37
C CYS A 247 11.76 9.33 9.98
N HIS A 248 10.71 9.52 10.79
CA HIS A 248 10.45 10.80 11.46
C HIS A 248 11.56 11.17 12.45
N LYS A 249 11.99 10.22 13.30
CA LYS A 249 13.05 10.42 14.31
C LYS A 249 14.43 10.67 13.69
N HIS A 250 14.71 10.07 12.54
CA HIS A 250 15.99 10.19 11.83
C HIS A 250 15.97 11.26 10.72
N HIS A 251 14.88 12.02 10.60
CA HIS A 251 14.70 13.06 9.58
C HIS A 251 14.87 12.55 8.13
N LEU A 252 14.45 11.31 7.88
CA LEU A 252 14.40 10.74 6.54
C LEU A 252 13.08 11.14 5.86
N PRO A 253 13.10 11.76 4.67
CA PRO A 253 11.87 12.05 3.93
C PRO A 253 11.11 10.75 3.63
N VAL A 254 9.83 10.70 4.00
CA VAL A 254 9.01 9.51 3.87
C VAL A 254 7.63 9.82 3.30
N PHE A 255 7.11 8.94 2.45
CA PHE A 255 5.75 8.98 1.93
C PHE A 255 5.07 7.63 2.19
N SER A 256 3.87 7.64 2.73
CA SER A 256 3.15 6.42 3.11
C SER A 256 1.92 6.16 2.25
N SER A 257 1.72 4.90 1.86
CA SER A 257 0.46 4.42 1.33
C SER A 257 -0.41 3.81 2.43
N LEU A 258 -1.68 4.21 2.45
CA LEU A 258 -2.70 3.68 3.34
C LEU A 258 -3.62 2.71 2.58
N GLY A 259 -4.90 2.60 2.97
CA GLY A 259 -5.75 1.48 2.58
C GLY A 259 -6.33 1.62 1.17
N ALA A 260 -5.85 0.81 0.23
CA ALA A 260 -6.44 0.66 -1.12
C ALA A 260 -7.38 -0.56 -1.26
N ALA A 261 -7.50 -1.39 -0.22
CA ALA A 261 -8.31 -2.62 -0.28
C ALA A 261 -9.82 -2.34 -0.18
N ALA A 262 -10.63 -3.19 -0.81
CA ALA A 262 -12.09 -3.13 -0.86
C ALA A 262 -12.66 -1.78 -1.37
N LYS A 263 -11.90 -1.04 -2.17
CA LYS A 263 -12.25 0.26 -2.74
C LYS A 263 -12.18 0.20 -4.27
N SER A 264 -12.89 1.09 -4.95
CA SER A 264 -13.05 1.08 -6.41
C SER A 264 -13.16 2.46 -7.08
N ASP A 265 -13.42 3.53 -6.33
CA ASP A 265 -13.62 4.89 -6.85
C ASP A 265 -12.27 5.66 -6.93
N PRO A 266 -11.72 5.86 -8.14
CA PRO A 266 -10.45 6.57 -8.31
C PRO A 266 -10.56 8.07 -8.01
N SER A 267 -11.76 8.67 -8.06
CA SER A 267 -11.96 10.10 -7.79
C SER A 267 -11.76 10.46 -6.32
N ARG A 268 -11.75 9.44 -5.44
CA ARG A 268 -11.64 9.57 -3.99
C ARG A 268 -10.23 9.40 -3.44
N ILE A 269 -9.24 9.16 -4.31
CA ILE A 269 -7.82 9.14 -3.93
C ILE A 269 -7.36 10.55 -3.59
N GLN A 270 -6.72 10.71 -2.44
CA GLN A 270 -6.23 11.99 -1.93
C GLN A 270 -4.79 11.82 -1.44
N VAL A 271 -4.02 12.90 -1.58
CA VAL A 271 -2.72 13.07 -0.94
C VAL A 271 -2.90 14.12 0.15
N SER A 272 -2.46 13.85 1.37
CA SER A 272 -2.50 14.82 2.47
C SER A 272 -1.44 14.49 3.52
N ASP A 273 -1.33 15.31 4.57
CA ASP A 273 -0.62 14.89 5.77
C ASP A 273 -1.42 13.83 6.53
N ILE A 274 -0.75 12.92 7.23
CA ILE A 274 -1.40 11.89 8.05
C ILE A 274 -2.35 12.49 9.09
N SER A 275 -2.05 13.68 9.63
CA SER A 275 -2.85 14.36 10.65
C SER A 275 -4.24 14.79 10.15
N THR A 276 -4.37 15.04 8.85
CA THR A 276 -5.60 15.56 8.22
C THR A 276 -6.39 14.48 7.47
N THR A 277 -5.96 13.22 7.53
CA THR A 277 -6.69 12.10 6.90
C THR A 277 -8.06 11.88 7.54
N PHE A 278 -9.05 11.50 6.74
CA PHE A 278 -10.42 11.20 7.18
C PHE A 278 -10.98 10.00 6.39
N GLU A 279 -12.08 9.40 6.85
CA GLU A 279 -12.72 8.19 6.28
C GLU A 279 -11.93 6.87 6.24
N ASP A 280 -10.61 6.91 6.09
CA ASP A 280 -9.82 5.69 5.88
C ASP A 280 -9.55 4.96 7.22
N PRO A 281 -10.02 3.71 7.40
CA PRO A 281 -9.82 2.97 8.64
C PRO A 281 -8.35 2.70 8.96
N LEU A 282 -7.54 2.40 7.94
CA LEU A 282 -6.10 2.16 8.12
C LEU A 282 -5.42 3.47 8.52
N ALA A 283 -5.78 4.59 7.87
CA ALA A 283 -5.25 5.91 8.22
C ALA A 283 -5.54 6.28 9.68
N ARG A 284 -6.77 6.04 10.14
CA ARG A 284 -7.17 6.32 11.53
C ARG A 284 -6.35 5.51 12.53
N VAL A 285 -6.14 4.22 12.29
CA VAL A 285 -5.34 3.35 13.19
C VAL A 285 -3.87 3.79 13.20
N VAL A 286 -3.27 3.99 12.02
CA VAL A 286 -1.87 4.44 11.89
C VAL A 286 -1.68 5.80 12.56
N ARG A 287 -2.55 6.77 12.27
CA ARG A 287 -2.50 8.11 12.89
C ARG A 287 -2.58 8.04 14.42
N ARG A 288 -3.46 7.20 14.98
CA ARG A 288 -3.57 7.04 16.44
C ARG A 288 -2.28 6.50 17.04
N ARG A 289 -1.69 5.48 16.41
CA ARG A 289 -0.43 4.87 16.88
C ARG A 289 0.76 5.82 16.76
N LEU A 290 0.86 6.55 15.63
CA LEU A 290 1.87 7.59 15.45
C LEU A 290 1.80 8.69 16.52
N LYS A 291 0.58 9.13 16.89
CA LYS A 291 0.39 10.11 17.98
C LYS A 291 0.89 9.60 19.34
N LEU A 292 0.74 8.30 19.62
CA LEU A 292 1.26 7.70 20.86
C LEU A 292 2.80 7.67 20.89
N GLU A 293 3.42 7.56 19.72
CA GLU A 293 4.88 7.62 19.53
C GLU A 293 5.44 9.04 19.39
N GLY A 294 4.60 10.08 19.56
CA GLY A 294 4.98 11.49 19.49
C GLY A 294 5.00 12.08 18.06
N VAL A 295 4.56 11.33 17.05
CA VAL A 295 4.48 11.80 15.66
C VAL A 295 3.08 12.34 15.38
N HIS A 296 2.93 13.67 15.42
CA HIS A 296 1.64 14.34 15.27
C HIS A 296 1.31 14.76 13.83
N SER A 297 2.33 15.08 13.02
CA SER A 297 2.22 15.54 11.62
C SER A 297 3.58 15.41 10.91
N GLY A 298 3.64 15.75 9.62
CA GLY A 298 4.86 15.74 8.83
C GLY A 298 5.10 14.45 8.05
N VAL A 299 4.05 13.61 7.91
CA VAL A 299 4.11 12.37 7.14
C VAL A 299 3.08 12.48 6.00
N PRO A 300 3.51 12.82 4.77
CA PRO A 300 2.62 12.83 3.62
C PRO A 300 2.17 11.41 3.27
N VAL A 301 0.89 11.26 2.97
CA VAL A 301 0.27 9.98 2.70
C VAL A 301 -0.67 10.02 1.51
N VAL A 302 -0.81 8.90 0.82
CA VAL A 302 -1.91 8.64 -0.11
C VAL A 302 -2.95 7.75 0.56
N TYR A 303 -4.21 8.16 0.48
CA TYR A 303 -5.35 7.43 1.02
C TYR A 303 -6.57 7.61 0.13
N SER A 304 -7.63 6.87 0.40
CA SER A 304 -8.92 7.08 -0.27
C SER A 304 -10.00 7.37 0.74
N THR A 305 -10.79 8.38 0.43
CA THR A 305 -11.99 8.77 1.21
C THR A 305 -13.14 7.80 0.99
N GLU A 306 -13.06 6.90 0.01
CA GLU A 306 -14.03 5.81 -0.19
C GLU A 306 -14.01 4.85 0.99
N LYS A 307 -15.18 4.56 1.51
CA LYS A 307 -15.34 3.48 2.48
C LYS A 307 -15.23 2.14 1.77
N PRO A 308 -14.60 1.14 2.39
CA PRO A 308 -14.63 -0.23 1.89
C PRO A 308 -16.05 -0.66 1.52
N ARG A 309 -16.22 -1.25 0.34
CA ARG A 309 -17.47 -1.85 -0.11
C ARG A 309 -17.92 -2.94 0.86
N ASP A 310 -19.19 -2.92 1.23
CA ASP A 310 -19.70 -3.81 2.27
C ASP A 310 -20.11 -5.20 1.76
N ASP A 311 -20.33 -5.34 0.44
CA ASP A 311 -20.61 -6.62 -0.21
C ASP A 311 -19.34 -7.48 -0.32
N LEU A 312 -18.17 -6.88 -0.08
CA LEU A 312 -16.89 -7.55 -0.11
C LEU A 312 -16.54 -8.08 1.29
N GLY A 313 -16.98 -9.32 1.56
CA GLY A 313 -16.54 -10.07 2.74
C GLY A 313 -15.06 -10.43 2.69
N LEU A 314 -14.50 -10.81 3.85
CA LEU A 314 -13.19 -11.45 3.92
C LEU A 314 -13.27 -12.78 3.18
N LEU A 315 -12.34 -13.03 2.25
CA LEU A 315 -12.34 -14.28 1.49
C LEU A 315 -12.25 -15.47 2.46
N PRO A 316 -13.06 -16.53 2.27
CA PRO A 316 -12.98 -17.73 3.10
C PRO A 316 -11.60 -18.37 2.94
N LEU A 317 -11.03 -18.84 4.05
CA LEU A 317 -9.79 -19.61 4.04
C LEU A 317 -10.03 -20.97 3.38
N PRO A 318 -9.06 -21.52 2.63
CA PRO A 318 -9.11 -22.91 2.19
C PRO A 318 -9.26 -23.85 3.41
N GLU A 319 -10.13 -24.84 3.33
CA GLU A 319 -10.42 -25.79 4.42
C GLU A 319 -9.16 -26.52 4.94
N GLU A 320 -8.15 -26.70 4.09
CA GLU A 320 -6.85 -27.28 4.43
C GLU A 320 -6.04 -26.46 5.45
N GLU A 321 -6.22 -25.13 5.51
CA GLU A 321 -5.59 -24.28 6.53
C GLU A 321 -6.37 -24.33 7.86
N PHE A 322 -7.67 -24.62 7.81
CA PHE A 322 -8.52 -24.80 8.99
C PHE A 322 -8.16 -26.07 9.78
N GLN A 323 -7.73 -27.14 9.09
CA GLN A 323 -7.38 -28.42 9.71
C GLN A 323 -6.04 -28.44 10.43
N LYS A 324 -5.16 -27.46 10.19
CA LYS A 324 -3.80 -27.46 10.76
C LYS A 324 -3.72 -27.00 12.23
N GLY A 325 -4.83 -26.62 12.86
CA GLY A 325 -4.88 -26.22 14.27
C GLY A 325 -5.39 -24.79 14.48
N LYS A 326 -5.38 -24.34 15.76
CA LYS A 326 -5.83 -22.98 16.11
C LYS A 326 -5.03 -21.97 15.31
N VAL A 327 -5.78 -21.10 14.64
CA VAL A 327 -5.30 -20.18 13.60
C VAL A 327 -4.24 -19.18 14.11
N ASP A 328 -4.11 -19.04 15.44
CA ASP A 328 -3.07 -18.24 16.11
C ASP A 328 -1.70 -18.95 16.23
N GLU A 329 -1.64 -20.28 16.12
CA GLU A 329 -0.43 -21.09 16.37
C GLU A 329 0.27 -21.57 15.08
N LEU A 330 -0.33 -21.37 13.91
CA LEU A 330 0.23 -21.80 12.61
C LEU A 330 1.11 -20.75 11.93
N ALA A 331 1.20 -19.57 12.51
CA ALA A 331 2.07 -18.54 12.02
C ALA A 331 3.45 -18.71 12.68
N ALA A 332 4.44 -19.16 11.90
CA ALA A 332 5.85 -19.13 12.34
C ALA A 332 6.37 -17.68 12.60
N ILE A 333 5.53 -16.67 12.35
CA ILE A 333 5.73 -15.25 12.57
C ILE A 333 4.41 -14.70 13.13
N GLN A 334 4.39 -14.18 14.36
CA GLN A 334 3.20 -13.53 14.92
C GLN A 334 2.73 -12.40 13.97
N ASN A 335 1.42 -12.32 13.70
CA ASN A 335 0.74 -11.30 12.87
C ASN A 335 0.73 -11.49 11.33
N PHE A 336 0.79 -12.73 10.81
CA PHE A 336 0.51 -12.97 9.39
C PHE A 336 -1.00 -13.06 9.08
N ARG A 337 -1.43 -12.47 7.95
CA ARG A 337 -2.86 -12.25 7.61
C ARG A 337 -3.63 -13.56 7.39
N VAL A 338 -4.56 -13.83 8.31
CA VAL A 338 -5.55 -14.92 8.25
C VAL A 338 -6.75 -14.57 7.34
N ARG A 339 -6.90 -13.31 6.89
CA ARG A 339 -8.05 -12.88 6.07
C ARG A 339 -7.63 -11.80 5.07
N ILE A 340 -7.73 -12.08 3.77
CA ILE A 340 -7.34 -11.15 2.70
C ILE A 340 -8.57 -10.34 2.26
N LEU A 341 -8.49 -9.01 2.38
CA LEU A 341 -9.48 -8.12 1.77
C LEU A 341 -9.28 -8.12 0.25
N PRO A 342 -10.36 -8.25 -0.55
CA PRO A 342 -10.25 -8.21 -2.00
C PRO A 342 -9.76 -6.82 -2.46
N VAL A 343 -9.00 -6.82 -3.55
CA VAL A 343 -8.36 -5.61 -4.09
C VAL A 343 -8.60 -5.53 -5.59
N LEU A 344 -9.15 -4.42 -6.04
CA LEU A 344 -9.28 -4.09 -7.46
C LEU A 344 -7.94 -3.54 -7.96
N GLY A 345 -7.23 -4.31 -8.79
CA GLY A 345 -5.83 -4.06 -9.20
C GLY A 345 -5.46 -2.62 -9.62
N PRO A 346 -6.29 -1.91 -10.40
CA PRO A 346 -6.04 -0.52 -10.77
C PRO A 346 -5.84 0.43 -9.57
N LEU A 347 -6.54 0.21 -8.46
CA LEU A 347 -6.53 1.16 -7.35
C LEU A 347 -5.19 1.20 -6.58
N PRO A 348 -4.60 0.07 -6.16
CA PRO A 348 -3.22 0.06 -5.66
C PRO A 348 -2.22 0.67 -6.65
N ALA A 349 -2.36 0.42 -7.95
CA ALA A 349 -1.47 1.00 -8.95
C ALA A 349 -1.60 2.53 -9.00
N MET A 350 -2.82 3.07 -8.89
CA MET A 350 -3.04 4.52 -8.77
C MET A 350 -2.43 5.10 -7.49
N PHE A 351 -2.51 4.40 -6.36
CA PHE A 351 -1.82 4.81 -5.12
C PHE A 351 -0.30 4.84 -5.33
N GLY A 352 0.25 3.81 -5.99
CA GLY A 352 1.67 3.76 -6.32
C GLY A 352 2.10 4.88 -7.26
N ASN A 353 1.29 5.20 -8.27
CA ASN A 353 1.55 6.29 -9.20
C ASN A 353 1.43 7.66 -8.52
N ALA A 354 0.49 7.84 -7.60
CA ALA A 354 0.37 9.05 -6.78
C ALA A 354 1.60 9.24 -5.89
N ALA A 355 2.06 8.17 -5.24
CA ALA A 355 3.29 8.19 -4.44
C ALA A 355 4.52 8.54 -5.29
N ALA A 356 4.70 7.88 -6.44
CA ALA A 356 5.81 8.18 -7.35
C ALA A 356 5.76 9.63 -7.85
N THR A 357 4.58 10.13 -8.21
CA THR A 357 4.39 11.51 -8.69
C THR A 357 4.70 12.54 -7.61
N TYR A 358 4.31 12.28 -6.35
CA TYR A 358 4.64 13.13 -5.22
C TYR A 358 6.16 13.15 -4.96
N VAL A 359 6.79 11.98 -4.93
CA VAL A 359 8.23 11.84 -4.67
C VAL A 359 9.05 12.49 -5.78
N LEU A 360 8.71 12.28 -7.06
CA LEU A 360 9.41 12.91 -8.19
C LEU A 360 9.34 14.43 -8.12
N GLN A 361 8.18 15.00 -7.78
CA GLN A 361 8.03 16.43 -7.59
C GLN A 361 8.87 16.93 -6.41
N ALA A 362 8.85 16.22 -5.27
CA ALA A 362 9.69 16.56 -4.13
C ALA A 362 11.19 16.53 -4.46
N LEU A 363 11.67 15.50 -5.16
CA LEU A 363 13.06 15.38 -5.64
C LEU A 363 13.43 16.49 -6.63
N ALA A 364 12.49 16.89 -7.48
CA ALA A 364 12.65 17.98 -8.42
C ALA A 364 12.65 19.37 -7.76
N GLY A 365 12.40 19.47 -6.45
CA GLY A 365 12.25 20.74 -5.74
C GLY A 365 10.89 21.42 -5.95
N PHE A 366 9.96 20.75 -6.64
CA PHE A 366 8.57 21.19 -6.76
C PHE A 366 7.77 20.64 -5.58
N LYS A 367 7.66 21.43 -4.52
CA LYS A 367 6.85 21.02 -3.37
C LYS A 367 5.38 20.99 -3.79
N MET A 368 4.81 19.79 -3.88
CA MET A 368 3.37 19.66 -4.06
C MET A 368 2.69 20.24 -2.82
N GLU A 369 1.71 21.11 -3.04
CA GLU A 369 0.79 21.58 -2.02
C GLU A 369 -0.53 20.84 -2.25
N PRO A 370 -0.78 19.72 -1.53
CA PRO A 370 -2.05 19.03 -1.69
C PRO A 370 -3.18 19.99 -1.34
N LEU A 371 -4.25 19.95 -2.12
CA LEU A 371 -5.43 20.74 -1.82
C LEU A 371 -5.84 20.48 -0.37
N PRO A 372 -6.18 21.51 0.41
CA PRO A 372 -6.74 21.28 1.72
C PRO A 372 -7.97 20.42 1.51
N VAL A 373 -7.85 19.16 1.94
CA VAL A 373 -8.97 18.24 2.10
C VAL A 373 -10.05 19.07 2.78
N LYS A 374 -11.20 19.25 2.12
CA LYS A 374 -12.22 20.24 2.52
C LYS A 374 -12.60 20.03 3.97
N ASN A 375 -11.86 20.67 4.86
CA ASN A 375 -12.04 20.51 6.28
C ASN A 375 -13.09 21.53 6.68
N ARG A 376 -14.35 21.14 6.49
CA ARG A 376 -15.48 22.06 6.55
C ARG A 376 -15.91 22.31 7.99
N HIS A 377 -15.00 22.35 8.97
CA HIS A 377 -15.33 22.62 10.37
C HIS A 377 -16.23 23.85 10.54
N LYS A 378 -15.98 24.95 9.81
CA LYS A 378 -16.87 26.13 9.84
C LYS A 378 -18.30 25.84 9.35
N MET A 379 -18.44 25.00 8.32
CA MET A 379 -19.74 24.56 7.82
C MET A 379 -20.38 23.59 8.81
N ALA A 380 -19.64 22.62 9.35
CA ALA A 380 -20.09 21.68 10.36
C ALA A 380 -20.58 22.41 11.61
N ALA A 381 -19.80 23.35 12.15
CA ALA A 381 -20.19 24.25 13.24
C ALA A 381 -21.43 25.09 12.92
N THR A 382 -21.64 25.45 11.65
CA THR A 382 -22.84 26.20 11.23
C THR A 382 -24.06 25.31 11.17
N ILE A 383 -23.96 24.13 10.56
CA ILE A 383 -25.04 23.14 10.51
C ILE A 383 -25.39 22.68 11.92
N HIS A 384 -24.40 22.42 12.78
CA HIS A 384 -24.57 22.03 14.18
C HIS A 384 -25.35 23.09 14.97
N ARG A 385 -24.96 24.36 14.86
CA ARG A 385 -25.70 25.48 15.50
C ARG A 385 -27.13 25.60 14.99
N GLN A 386 -27.36 25.40 13.69
CA GLN A 386 -28.71 25.43 13.11
C GLN A 386 -29.57 24.28 13.64
N LEU A 387 -29.04 23.06 13.64
CA LEU A 387 -29.71 21.90 14.20
C LEU A 387 -30.05 22.14 15.67
N ALA A 388 -29.08 22.59 16.48
CA ALA A 388 -29.31 22.92 17.89
C ALA A 388 -30.42 23.96 18.07
N ALA A 389 -30.49 25.00 17.24
CA ALA A 389 -31.52 26.02 17.32
C ALA A 389 -32.93 25.47 17.04
N VAL A 390 -33.07 24.55 16.06
CA VAL A 390 -34.34 23.87 15.76
C VAL A 390 -34.71 22.92 16.91
N GLU A 391 -33.75 22.15 17.41
CA GLU A 391 -33.95 21.20 18.51
C GLU A 391 -34.35 21.88 19.83
N ILE A 392 -33.80 23.05 20.12
CA ILE A 392 -34.21 23.88 21.26
C ILE A 392 -35.69 24.27 21.11
N ARG A 393 -36.14 24.66 19.90
CA ARG A 393 -37.55 25.01 19.66
C ARG A 393 -38.50 23.81 19.80
N LEU A 394 -38.08 22.62 19.34
CA LEU A 394 -38.92 21.43 19.33
C LEU A 394 -38.95 20.67 20.67
N SER A 395 -37.83 20.62 21.39
CA SER A 395 -37.65 19.76 22.57
C SER A 395 -37.25 20.50 23.84
N GLY A 396 -36.88 21.78 23.76
CA GLY A 396 -36.40 22.57 24.89
C GLY A 396 -35.00 22.19 25.40
N LEU A 397 -34.28 21.28 24.72
CA LEU A 397 -32.94 20.84 25.11
C LEU A 397 -31.88 21.88 24.71
N ASN A 398 -31.21 22.49 25.69
CA ASN A 398 -30.13 23.47 25.44
C ASN A 398 -28.83 22.86 24.88
N LYS A 399 -28.69 21.53 24.92
CA LYS A 399 -27.51 20.83 24.39
C LYS A 399 -27.96 19.59 23.64
N ILE A 400 -27.53 19.47 22.39
CA ILE A 400 -27.81 18.32 21.55
C ILE A 400 -26.71 17.24 21.72
N PRO A 401 -27.06 15.94 21.77
CA PRO A 401 -26.11 14.83 21.88
C PRO A 401 -25.42 14.51 20.54
N MET A 402 -24.98 15.54 19.82
CA MET A 402 -24.18 15.41 18.59
C MET A 402 -23.05 16.45 18.61
N SER A 403 -21.88 16.06 18.11
CA SER A 403 -20.71 16.91 17.90
C SER A 403 -20.69 17.50 16.49
N GLU A 404 -19.77 18.43 16.23
CA GLU A 404 -19.55 18.97 14.88
C GLU A 404 -19.05 17.89 13.91
N ASP A 405 -18.24 16.95 14.39
CA ASP A 405 -17.75 15.82 13.60
C ASP A 405 -18.90 14.87 13.23
N ASP A 406 -19.88 14.67 14.12
CA ASP A 406 -21.09 13.88 13.86
C ASP A 406 -21.96 14.49 12.75
N VAL A 407 -22.06 15.83 12.76
CA VAL A 407 -22.79 16.57 11.72
C VAL A 407 -22.06 16.51 10.38
N LEU A 408 -20.74 16.64 10.39
CA LEU A 408 -19.92 16.52 9.19
C LEU A 408 -20.02 15.11 8.60
N TYR A 409 -19.98 14.09 9.46
CA TYR A 409 -20.20 12.69 9.10
C TYR A 409 -21.54 12.49 8.39
N LEU A 410 -22.65 12.94 9.00
CA LEU A 410 -23.98 12.78 8.42
C LEU A 410 -24.06 13.48 7.06
N PHE A 411 -23.55 14.72 6.97
CA PHE A 411 -23.59 15.50 5.74
C PHE A 411 -22.74 14.89 4.62
N GLU A 412 -21.46 14.61 4.87
CA GLU A 412 -20.51 14.20 3.83
C GLU A 412 -20.56 12.71 3.51
N GLU A 413 -20.88 11.86 4.48
CA GLU A 413 -20.76 10.41 4.33
C GLU A 413 -22.11 9.75 4.09
N VAL A 414 -23.09 10.01 4.96
CA VAL A 414 -24.43 9.40 4.82
C VAL A 414 -25.16 10.03 3.64
N PHE A 415 -25.19 11.36 3.58
CA PHE A 415 -25.90 12.10 2.55
C PHE A 415 -25.02 12.54 1.37
N ARG A 416 -23.72 12.24 1.39
CA ARG A 416 -22.78 12.47 0.27
C ARG A 416 -22.74 13.92 -0.22
N ALA A 417 -22.86 14.86 0.71
CA ALA A 417 -22.97 16.30 0.45
C ALA A 417 -24.12 16.65 -0.52
N ARG A 418 -25.19 15.85 -0.52
CA ARG A 418 -26.41 16.08 -1.28
C ARG A 418 -27.59 16.33 -0.34
N SER A 419 -28.53 17.13 -0.82
CA SER A 419 -29.84 17.26 -0.20
C SER A 419 -30.74 16.08 -0.60
N VAL A 420 -31.67 15.74 0.28
CA VAL A 420 -32.74 14.78 -0.01
C VAL A 420 -33.84 15.39 -0.89
N ALA A 421 -34.03 16.71 -0.83
CA ALA A 421 -35.01 17.44 -1.62
C ALA A 421 -34.44 18.80 -2.08
N PRO A 422 -34.41 19.09 -3.40
CA PRO A 422 -34.75 18.20 -4.51
C PRO A 422 -33.85 16.95 -4.54
N LEU A 423 -34.32 15.87 -5.18
CA LEU A 423 -33.67 14.56 -5.13
C LEU A 423 -32.20 14.64 -5.55
N LEU A 424 -31.29 14.25 -4.63
CA LEU A 424 -29.83 14.32 -4.81
C LEU A 424 -29.31 15.72 -5.18
N GLY A 425 -30.04 16.77 -4.78
CA GLY A 425 -29.69 18.17 -5.04
C GLY A 425 -28.37 18.57 -4.39
N LEU A 426 -27.72 19.58 -4.96
CA LEU A 426 -26.50 20.16 -4.43
C LEU A 426 -26.85 21.35 -3.52
N PRO A 427 -26.77 21.21 -2.17
CA PRO A 427 -27.15 22.28 -1.28
C PRO A 427 -26.10 23.39 -1.33
N SER A 428 -26.56 24.61 -1.59
CA SER A 428 -25.79 25.84 -1.45
C SER A 428 -25.57 26.22 0.02
N ARG A 429 -26.61 25.99 0.85
CA ARG A 429 -26.61 26.26 2.29
C ARG A 429 -27.19 25.02 3.00
N PRO A 430 -26.36 23.98 3.25
CA PRO A 430 -26.86 22.76 3.85
C PRO A 430 -27.36 23.00 5.28
N CYS A 431 -28.45 22.33 5.64
CA CYS A 431 -28.92 22.19 7.02
C CYS A 431 -29.32 20.74 7.30
N LEU A 432 -29.17 20.34 8.56
CA LEU A 432 -29.51 19.00 9.03
C LEU A 432 -30.76 19.12 9.93
N LEU A 433 -31.80 18.34 9.64
CA LEU A 433 -33.08 18.38 10.34
C LEU A 433 -33.59 16.97 10.58
N ARG A 434 -34.51 16.81 11.54
CA ARG A 434 -35.23 15.55 11.69
C ARG A 434 -36.04 15.25 10.43
N TRP A 435 -36.12 13.99 10.03
CA TRP A 435 -37.01 13.55 8.95
C TRP A 435 -38.44 13.47 9.46
N GLU A 436 -38.64 12.83 10.61
CA GLU A 436 -39.93 12.74 11.29
C GLU A 436 -39.90 13.53 12.59
N LYS A 437 -41.03 14.18 12.90
CA LYS A 437 -41.25 14.88 14.17
C LYS A 437 -41.08 13.92 15.35
N GLU A 438 -41.67 12.73 15.20
CA GLU A 438 -41.61 11.63 16.16
C GLU A 438 -40.23 10.96 16.15
N GLY A 439 -39.81 10.44 17.30
CA GLY A 439 -38.55 9.70 17.42
C GLY A 439 -37.32 10.50 17.87
N GLY A 440 -37.41 11.83 17.93
CA GLY A 440 -36.35 12.65 18.53
C GLY A 440 -35.08 12.76 17.68
N LEU A 441 -34.03 13.33 18.29
CA LEU A 441 -32.73 13.51 17.65
C LEU A 441 -31.94 12.19 17.62
N ARG A 442 -32.06 11.45 16.51
CA ARG A 442 -31.30 10.23 16.26
C ARG A 442 -30.58 10.30 14.91
N TRP A 443 -29.46 9.61 14.82
CA TRP A 443 -28.67 9.42 13.60
C TRP A 443 -29.50 8.94 12.41
N ASP A 444 -30.45 8.04 12.67
CA ASP A 444 -31.32 7.44 11.67
C ASP A 444 -32.69 8.12 11.55
N ASN A 445 -32.80 9.35 12.07
CA ASN A 445 -33.94 10.23 11.87
C ASN A 445 -33.48 11.61 11.38
N LEU A 446 -32.25 11.77 10.91
CA LEU A 446 -31.73 13.05 10.42
C LEU A 446 -31.54 13.02 8.91
N VAL A 447 -31.81 14.14 8.26
CA VAL A 447 -31.69 14.31 6.81
C VAL A 447 -31.10 15.66 6.47
N VAL A 448 -30.42 15.72 5.32
CA VAL A 448 -29.82 16.95 4.79
C VAL A 448 -30.78 17.63 3.82
N PHE A 449 -31.08 18.90 4.09
CA PHE A 449 -31.76 19.80 3.17
C PHE A 449 -30.83 20.92 2.69
N ASP A 450 -31.13 21.55 1.55
CA ASP A 450 -30.76 22.95 1.41
C ASP A 450 -31.66 23.79 2.33
N ARG A 451 -31.21 24.98 2.72
CA ARG A 451 -31.89 25.80 3.72
C ARG A 451 -33.32 26.13 3.33
N ALA A 452 -33.59 26.39 2.04
CA ALA A 452 -34.94 26.74 1.58
C ALA A 452 -35.93 25.58 1.80
N GLU A 453 -35.59 24.38 1.37
CA GLU A 453 -36.39 23.18 1.57
C GLU A 453 -36.46 22.77 3.04
N GLY A 454 -35.38 22.98 3.79
CA GLY A 454 -35.34 22.73 5.23
C GLY A 454 -36.33 23.61 6.00
N GLU A 455 -36.52 24.87 5.60
CA GLU A 455 -37.52 25.76 6.22
C GLU A 455 -38.96 25.31 5.93
N ILE A 456 -39.22 24.80 4.71
CA ILE A 456 -40.52 24.20 4.36
C ILE A 456 -40.76 22.95 5.22
N HIS A 457 -39.76 22.09 5.34
CA HIS A 457 -39.86 20.87 6.13
C HIS A 457 -40.05 21.16 7.62
N GLU A 458 -39.29 22.10 8.18
CA GLU A 458 -39.45 22.54 9.57
C GLU A 458 -40.88 23.04 9.83
N LYS A 459 -41.44 23.86 8.94
CA LYS A 459 -42.78 24.43 9.10
C LYS A 459 -43.90 23.39 8.96
N GLU A 460 -43.85 22.59 7.90
CA GLU A 460 -44.96 21.71 7.51
C GLU A 460 -44.94 20.37 8.25
N VAL A 461 -43.77 19.84 8.59
CA VAL A 461 -43.59 18.52 9.21
C VAL A 461 -43.21 18.60 10.68
N LEU A 462 -42.17 19.38 11.03
CA LEU A 462 -41.65 19.36 12.42
C LEU A 462 -42.53 20.19 13.37
N ILE A 463 -42.98 21.35 12.91
CA ILE A 463 -43.93 22.21 13.63
C ILE A 463 -45.37 21.81 13.30
N GLY A 464 -45.67 21.64 12.00
CA GLY A 464 -46.96 21.15 11.51
C GLY A 464 -47.20 19.66 11.79
N ASP A 465 -48.22 19.12 11.14
CA ASP A 465 -48.69 17.75 11.31
C ASP A 465 -48.68 16.95 9.99
N LYS A 466 -48.06 17.47 8.92
CA LYS A 466 -47.92 16.72 7.67
C LYS A 466 -46.87 15.63 7.83
N ARG A 467 -47.12 14.51 7.17
CA ARG A 467 -46.13 13.44 7.05
C ARG A 467 -45.06 13.80 6.03
N PRO A 468 -43.77 13.46 6.27
CA PRO A 468 -42.69 13.73 5.32
C PRO A 468 -42.94 13.13 3.93
N GLU A 469 -43.56 11.94 3.90
CA GLU A 469 -43.83 11.21 2.66
C GLU A 469 -44.90 11.91 1.80
N GLU A 470 -45.85 12.59 2.44
CA GLU A 470 -46.89 13.39 1.77
C GLU A 470 -46.31 14.67 1.17
N LEU A 471 -45.31 15.28 1.83
CA LEU A 471 -44.70 16.52 1.40
C LEU A 471 -43.69 16.32 0.25
N TRP A 472 -42.82 15.31 0.36
CA TRP A 472 -41.69 15.13 -0.56
C TRP A 472 -41.87 13.99 -1.57
N GLY A 473 -42.91 13.16 -1.40
CA GLY A 473 -43.24 12.07 -2.30
C GLY A 473 -42.39 10.80 -2.11
N PRO A 474 -42.69 9.74 -2.90
CA PRO A 474 -42.15 8.41 -2.68
C PRO A 474 -40.66 8.27 -3.01
N GLU A 475 -40.15 9.00 -4.01
CA GLU A 475 -38.75 8.89 -4.44
C GLU A 475 -37.78 9.45 -3.38
N VAL A 476 -38.10 10.62 -2.82
CA VAL A 476 -37.32 11.23 -1.74
C VAL A 476 -37.38 10.35 -0.49
N THR A 477 -38.57 9.84 -0.16
CA THR A 477 -38.77 8.92 0.97
C THR A 477 -37.91 7.66 0.83
N ALA A 478 -37.90 7.04 -0.35
CA ALA A 478 -37.09 5.85 -0.62
C ALA A 478 -35.58 6.14 -0.48
N LEU A 479 -35.12 7.31 -0.93
CA LEU A 479 -33.74 7.74 -0.73
C LEU A 479 -33.40 7.90 0.76
N VAL A 480 -34.26 8.58 1.53
CA VAL A 480 -34.07 8.78 2.98
C VAL A 480 -33.99 7.45 3.71
N GLN A 481 -34.95 6.55 3.46
CA GLN A 481 -34.97 5.22 4.07
C GLN A 481 -33.71 4.41 3.75
N LYS A 482 -33.22 4.50 2.50
CA LYS A 482 -31.95 3.88 2.09
C LYS A 482 -30.76 4.45 2.88
N ARG A 483 -30.70 5.76 3.09
CA ARG A 483 -29.63 6.42 3.87
C ARG A 483 -29.68 6.08 5.36
N HIS A 484 -30.87 6.06 5.95
CA HIS A 484 -31.04 5.65 7.34
C HIS A 484 -30.72 4.17 7.55
N ALA A 485 -31.04 3.31 6.59
CA ALA A 485 -30.63 1.90 6.63
C ALA A 485 -29.10 1.74 6.53
N GLU A 486 -28.45 2.51 5.64
CA GLU A 486 -26.99 2.60 5.54
C GLU A 486 -26.37 3.01 6.89
N GLU A 487 -26.92 4.03 7.54
CA GLU A 487 -26.45 4.53 8.84
C GLU A 487 -26.66 3.53 9.98
N ARG A 488 -27.85 2.95 10.12
CA ARG A 488 -28.15 1.93 11.14
C ARG A 488 -27.20 0.73 11.05
N ARG A 489 -26.78 0.37 9.84
CA ARG A 489 -25.80 -0.70 9.62
C ARG A 489 -24.39 -0.26 10.02
N LEU A 490 -23.95 0.92 9.59
CA LEU A 490 -22.60 1.43 9.89
C LEU A 490 -22.37 1.66 11.40
N ARG A 491 -23.43 2.03 12.14
CA ARG A 491 -23.38 2.20 13.58
C ARG A 491 -22.90 0.94 14.33
N LYS A 492 -23.21 -0.27 13.84
CA LYS A 492 -22.78 -1.55 14.46
C LYS A 492 -21.26 -1.77 14.45
N TYR A 493 -20.54 -1.08 13.57
CA TYR A 493 -19.08 -1.17 13.44
C TYR A 493 -18.35 -0.02 14.16
N ARG A 494 -19.08 0.94 14.74
CA ARG A 494 -18.51 1.93 15.64
C ARG A 494 -18.41 1.28 17.02
N ILE A 495 -17.22 0.86 17.39
CA ILE A 495 -16.89 0.59 18.79
C ILE A 495 -16.92 1.97 19.46
N GLU A 496 -17.83 2.17 20.42
CA GLU A 496 -17.86 3.36 21.28
C GLU A 496 -16.54 3.52 22.05
#